data_AF-A0A6L6TDB8-F1
#
_entry.id   AF-A0A6L6TDB8-F1
#
_cell.length_a   1.000
_cell.length_b   1.000
_cell.length_c   1.000
_cell.angle_alpha   90.00
_cell.angle_beta   90.00
_cell.angle_gamma   90.00
#
_symmetry.space_group_name_H-M   'P 1'
#
loop_
_entity.id
_entity.type
_entity.pdbx_description
1 polymer ?
#
loop_
_entity_poly.entity_id
_entity_poly.type
_entity_poly.pdbx_seq_one_letter_code
_entity_poly.pdbx_strand_id
1 'polypeptide(L)'
;MKKRFVLCALASALAGCNSEYNFDEVTSYTGTVGSPHALYLERKSGERLNGTVVHKVGDRVLQSFKVEDGKAVGEWKEFDQDGKLLVEGQLQDGAFVGPKKTWCKGEFADHLENVLTLEGGRRSEQSYDCATGLQVADSTVLPTVDFRKPSIRVGTQREWRVIDGEQKLTLLETFASDGTGKLDGPVEHYDYKGNLKDRATYKAGELEGVRETWTAFTDGTSVPASKVTYSAGNRNGLSEMYFVRGWPAGTVAEKGSYKDDKQVGVWVSYQPGYAQVRDIDSPPDTSPMAMRVWDAAQGQARNSDWAKEIKDLDAFAYLLKSSGINVNQRIHHENKPLIVGAADNAYDYLVSIGADPMGRDVNGNTRLIDCLAGSDYNSCSFAHMITLAGKEDLKAHNVYGDTALSTFCKKAGELQRRRGAGQQPEALFQALLKGSDVNAKAYGGETALHACMAQRDHSYAEALIAAGANLNAADVDGTTPVAAAFFDGYNLAAGGHRVSWSDNVIRFAASYQGKSDFTFDTPLAGFGKSIRQLVLENGDTASAMLIDSLVGTAKG
;
A
#
# COMPACT_ATOMS: atom_id res chain seq x y z
N MET A 1 -5.00 5.21 -105.03
CA MET A 1 -6.42 5.34 -104.65
C MET A 1 -6.58 6.52 -103.70
N LYS A 2 -7.52 7.41 -104.05
CA LYS A 2 -8.22 8.43 -103.25
C LYS A 2 -7.43 9.34 -102.30
N LYS A 3 -7.09 10.53 -102.83
CA LYS A 3 -7.22 11.81 -102.12
C LYS A 3 -8.69 12.07 -101.80
N ARG A 4 -8.99 12.59 -100.60
CA ARG A 4 -9.78 13.83 -100.39
C ARG A 4 -9.80 14.18 -98.89
N PHE A 5 -9.20 15.35 -98.60
CA PHE A 5 -9.70 16.48 -97.80
C PHE A 5 -10.70 16.21 -96.66
N VAL A 6 -10.49 16.85 -95.50
CA VAL A 6 -11.21 18.07 -95.06
C VAL A 6 -10.42 18.78 -93.95
N LEU A 7 -10.51 20.12 -93.95
CA LEU A 7 -9.93 21.11 -93.06
C LEU A 7 -10.91 21.50 -91.92
N CYS A 8 -10.37 21.90 -90.77
CA CYS A 8 -10.90 22.83 -89.74
C CYS A 8 -12.13 22.46 -88.87
N ALA A 9 -11.97 22.52 -87.53
CA ALA A 9 -12.50 23.61 -86.69
C ALA A 9 -12.19 23.47 -85.18
N LEU A 10 -11.64 24.56 -84.61
CA LEU A 10 -11.81 25.20 -83.29
C LEU A 10 -11.78 24.46 -81.92
N ALA A 11 -10.84 24.97 -81.11
CA ALA A 11 -10.98 25.48 -79.72
C ALA A 11 -11.09 24.50 -78.52
N SER A 12 -10.07 24.50 -77.66
CA SER A 12 -10.11 25.00 -76.25
C SER A 12 -9.03 24.33 -75.39
N ALA A 13 -8.20 25.15 -74.72
CA ALA A 13 -7.41 24.87 -73.51
C ALA A 13 -6.55 23.58 -73.45
N LEU A 14 -5.28 23.71 -73.85
CA LEU A 14 -4.19 22.89 -73.30
C LEU A 14 -3.88 23.39 -71.89
N ALA A 15 -4.60 22.90 -70.88
CA ALA A 15 -4.12 22.91 -69.50
C ALA A 15 -3.00 21.85 -69.38
N GLY A 16 -1.91 22.21 -68.70
CA GLY A 16 -0.58 21.61 -68.80
C GLY A 16 -0.49 20.10 -68.59
N CYS A 17 0.24 19.44 -69.50
CA CYS A 17 0.60 18.01 -69.49
C CYS A 17 1.78 17.66 -68.55
N ASN A 18 2.08 18.44 -67.51
CA ASN A 18 3.10 18.04 -66.53
C ASN A 18 2.43 17.32 -65.36
N SER A 19 2.55 15.99 -65.31
CA SER A 19 2.17 15.19 -64.15
C SER A 19 3.18 15.29 -63.00
N GLU A 20 4.41 15.75 -63.29
CA GLU A 20 5.52 15.92 -62.35
C GLU A 20 6.16 17.31 -62.54
N TYR A 21 6.48 17.99 -61.44
CA TYR A 21 7.11 19.32 -61.39
C TYR A 21 8.31 19.30 -60.46
N ASN A 22 9.42 19.90 -60.87
CA ASN A 22 10.57 20.12 -59.99
C ASN A 22 10.39 21.38 -59.13
N PHE A 23 11.15 21.49 -58.04
CA PHE A 23 11.09 22.63 -57.11
C PHE A 23 11.34 24.02 -57.75
N ASP A 24 12.15 24.08 -58.80
CA ASP A 24 12.45 25.30 -59.55
C ASP A 24 11.32 25.70 -60.53
N GLU A 25 10.41 24.77 -60.84
CA GLU A 25 9.25 24.99 -61.71
C GLU A 25 8.00 25.42 -60.94
N VAL A 26 8.04 25.37 -59.61
CA VAL A 26 6.95 25.78 -58.72
C VAL A 26 7.31 27.02 -57.90
N THR A 27 6.27 27.71 -57.43
CA THR A 27 6.37 28.78 -56.45
C THR A 27 5.25 28.64 -55.43
N SER A 28 5.32 29.37 -54.32
CA SER A 28 4.27 29.40 -53.31
C SER A 28 3.68 30.81 -53.19
N TYR A 29 2.35 30.89 -53.13
CA TYR A 29 1.65 32.15 -52.82
C TYR A 29 1.67 32.45 -51.31
N THR A 30 1.49 31.41 -50.50
CA THR A 30 1.63 31.42 -49.05
C THR A 30 2.55 30.30 -48.60
N GLY A 31 3.32 30.50 -47.53
CA GLY A 31 4.30 29.54 -47.06
C GLY A 31 5.53 29.45 -47.96
N THR A 32 6.37 28.45 -47.72
CA THR A 32 7.59 28.17 -48.49
C THR A 32 7.40 26.91 -49.33
N VAL A 33 7.96 26.89 -50.54
CA VAL A 33 8.01 25.68 -51.37
C VAL A 33 8.65 24.55 -50.56
N GLY A 34 7.99 23.39 -50.55
CA GLY A 34 8.37 22.21 -49.74
C GLY A 34 7.72 22.15 -48.35
N SER A 35 6.88 23.14 -48.00
CA SER A 35 6.06 23.10 -46.80
C SER A 35 4.68 22.47 -47.10
N PRO A 36 4.17 21.56 -46.25
CA PRO A 36 2.86 20.94 -46.47
C PRO A 36 1.71 21.96 -46.48
N HIS A 37 1.88 23.12 -45.81
CA HIS A 37 0.87 24.18 -45.73
C HIS A 37 1.00 25.25 -46.83
N ALA A 38 1.91 25.08 -47.80
CA ALA A 38 2.08 26.04 -48.86
C ALA A 38 0.95 25.98 -49.89
N LEU A 39 0.60 27.13 -50.48
CA LEU A 39 -0.27 27.19 -51.65
C LEU A 39 0.60 27.23 -52.90
N TYR A 40 0.70 26.09 -53.58
CA TYR A 40 1.57 25.85 -54.73
C TYR A 40 0.96 26.37 -56.03
N LEU A 41 1.75 27.17 -56.73
CA LEU A 41 1.46 27.67 -58.06
C LEU A 41 2.55 27.21 -59.04
N GLU A 42 2.18 26.98 -60.29
CA GLU A 42 3.17 26.80 -61.34
C GLU A 42 3.89 28.14 -61.60
N ARG A 43 5.23 28.13 -61.63
CA ARG A 43 6.02 29.37 -61.68
C ARG A 43 5.81 30.18 -62.97
N LYS A 44 5.55 29.51 -64.10
CA LYS A 44 5.40 30.17 -65.41
C LYS A 44 4.01 30.78 -65.62
N SER A 45 2.96 30.05 -65.27
CA SER A 45 1.57 30.48 -65.51
C SER A 45 0.99 31.25 -64.31
N GLY A 46 1.47 30.99 -63.10
CA GLY A 46 0.86 31.48 -61.85
C GLY A 46 -0.45 30.76 -61.49
N GLU A 47 -0.83 29.73 -62.25
CA GLU A 47 -2.05 28.95 -61.98
C GLU A 47 -1.84 27.99 -60.82
N ARG A 48 -2.95 27.59 -60.17
CA ARG A 48 -2.93 26.61 -59.10
C ARG A 48 -2.46 25.25 -59.61
N LEU A 49 -1.48 24.69 -58.91
CA LEU A 49 -0.82 23.48 -59.35
C LEU A 49 -1.73 22.25 -59.18
N ASN A 50 -1.76 21.38 -60.20
CA ASN A 50 -2.32 20.03 -60.11
C ASN A 50 -1.27 19.05 -60.67
N GLY A 51 -0.71 18.17 -59.83
CA GLY A 51 0.36 17.25 -60.22
C GLY A 51 1.25 16.82 -59.04
N THR A 52 2.33 16.12 -59.32
CA THR A 52 3.30 15.68 -58.30
C THR A 52 4.48 16.66 -58.27
N VAL A 53 4.86 17.15 -57.09
CA VAL A 53 6.06 17.96 -56.92
C VAL A 53 7.18 17.09 -56.40
N VAL A 54 8.36 17.18 -57.00
CA VAL A 54 9.52 16.38 -56.66
C VAL A 54 10.73 17.30 -56.39
N HIS A 55 11.37 17.08 -55.24
CA HIS A 55 12.63 17.72 -54.89
C HIS A 55 13.77 16.71 -55.01
N LYS A 56 14.70 16.98 -55.93
CA LYS A 56 15.91 16.16 -56.13
C LYS A 56 17.16 16.96 -55.81
N VAL A 57 18.15 16.32 -55.19
CA VAL A 57 19.52 16.83 -55.05
C VAL A 57 20.46 15.75 -55.60
N GLY A 58 21.09 16.04 -56.75
CA GLY A 58 21.75 15.00 -57.55
C GLY A 58 20.72 13.98 -58.04
N ASP A 59 21.02 12.68 -57.85
CA ASP A 59 20.14 11.57 -58.23
C ASP A 59 19.15 11.16 -57.12
N ARG A 60 19.15 11.85 -55.96
CA ARG A 60 18.33 11.49 -54.80
C ARG A 60 17.09 12.36 -54.69
N VAL A 61 15.95 11.72 -54.45
CA VAL A 61 14.68 12.39 -54.15
C VAL A 61 14.62 12.69 -52.66
N LEU A 62 14.63 13.97 -52.28
CA LEU A 62 14.48 14.42 -50.89
C LEU A 62 13.01 14.59 -50.49
N GLN A 63 12.13 14.83 -51.45
CA GLN A 63 10.70 15.00 -51.20
C GLN A 63 9.92 14.68 -52.47
N SER A 64 8.78 14.01 -52.33
CA SER A 64 7.83 13.78 -53.42
C SER A 64 6.42 13.78 -52.84
N PHE A 65 5.54 14.63 -53.36
CA PHE A 65 4.17 14.77 -52.86
C PHE A 65 3.21 15.22 -53.95
N LYS A 66 1.94 14.82 -53.82
CA LYS A 66 0.88 15.22 -54.74
C LYS A 66 0.29 16.56 -54.33
N VAL A 67 -0.09 17.36 -55.33
CA VAL A 67 -0.77 18.64 -55.16
C VAL A 67 -2.06 18.63 -55.99
N GLU A 68 -3.16 19.02 -55.36
CA GLU A 68 -4.48 19.20 -55.98
C GLU A 68 -5.01 20.59 -55.63
N ASP A 69 -5.45 21.35 -56.64
CA ASP A 69 -5.90 22.75 -56.52
C ASP A 69 -4.92 23.63 -55.71
N GLY A 70 -3.62 23.43 -55.96
CA GLY A 70 -2.53 24.14 -55.29
C GLY A 70 -2.23 23.71 -53.85
N LYS A 71 -2.89 22.68 -53.30
CA LYS A 71 -2.64 22.19 -51.93
C LYS A 71 -2.08 20.78 -51.93
N ALA A 72 -1.16 20.50 -51.01
CA ALA A 72 -0.59 19.17 -50.87
C ALA A 72 -1.63 18.16 -50.34
N VAL A 73 -1.69 16.97 -50.94
CA VAL A 73 -2.65 15.90 -50.62
C VAL A 73 -1.99 14.52 -50.70
N GLY A 74 -2.59 13.54 -50.00
CA GLY A 74 -2.15 12.14 -50.04
C GLY A 74 -0.90 11.89 -49.20
N GLU A 75 -0.09 10.92 -49.61
CA GLU A 75 1.12 10.53 -48.90
C GLU A 75 2.18 11.63 -48.93
N TRP A 76 2.74 11.93 -47.77
CA TRP A 76 3.83 12.88 -47.60
C TRP A 76 5.05 12.17 -47.02
N LYS A 77 6.18 12.25 -47.71
CA LYS A 77 7.48 11.74 -47.25
C LYS A 77 8.57 12.78 -47.45
N GLU A 78 9.37 12.97 -46.42
CA GLU A 78 10.56 13.82 -46.43
C GLU A 78 11.78 13.00 -46.05
N PHE A 79 12.88 13.16 -46.79
CA PHE A 79 14.13 12.45 -46.59
C PHE A 79 15.28 13.44 -46.37
N ASP A 80 16.29 13.02 -45.62
CA ASP A 80 17.54 13.76 -45.51
C ASP A 80 18.44 13.58 -46.73
N GLN A 81 19.60 14.26 -46.74
CA GLN A 81 20.56 14.21 -47.85
C GLN A 81 21.14 12.80 -48.09
N ASP A 82 21.10 11.94 -47.06
CA ASP A 82 21.56 10.57 -47.10
C ASP A 82 20.46 9.58 -47.55
N GLY A 83 19.24 10.06 -47.74
CA GLY A 83 18.08 9.27 -48.14
C GLY A 83 17.38 8.58 -46.97
N LYS A 84 17.68 8.95 -45.72
CA LYS A 84 16.96 8.47 -44.54
C LYS A 84 15.65 9.25 -44.38
N LEU A 85 14.59 8.54 -44.00
CA LEU A 85 13.26 9.11 -43.82
C LEU A 85 13.26 10.03 -42.59
N LEU A 86 12.77 11.25 -42.74
CA LEU A 86 12.64 12.25 -41.68
C LEU A 86 11.20 12.42 -41.20
N VAL A 87 10.25 12.46 -42.15
CA VAL A 87 8.83 12.68 -41.86
C VAL A 87 7.98 11.83 -42.78
N GLU A 88 6.91 11.26 -42.23
CA GLU A 88 5.88 10.50 -42.94
C GLU A 88 4.50 10.87 -42.41
N GLY A 89 3.53 11.00 -43.31
CA GLY A 89 2.13 11.17 -42.92
C GLY A 89 1.19 11.19 -44.12
N GLN A 90 -0.08 11.45 -43.85
CA GLN A 90 -1.11 11.68 -44.86
C GLN A 90 -1.56 13.13 -44.79
N LEU A 91 -1.74 13.77 -45.94
CA LEU A 91 -2.21 15.14 -46.08
C LEU A 91 -3.59 15.20 -46.72
N GLN A 92 -4.40 16.12 -46.23
CA GLN A 92 -5.62 16.57 -46.89
C GLN A 92 -5.64 18.10 -46.84
N ASP A 93 -5.79 18.74 -48.01
CA ASP A 93 -5.85 20.20 -48.13
C ASP A 93 -4.65 20.93 -47.47
N GLY A 94 -3.45 20.34 -47.53
CA GLY A 94 -2.23 20.91 -46.94
C GLY A 94 -2.11 20.78 -45.42
N ALA A 95 -2.97 19.98 -44.78
CA ALA A 95 -2.90 19.66 -43.35
C ALA A 95 -2.74 18.14 -43.13
N PHE A 96 -1.97 17.75 -42.11
CA PHE A 96 -1.83 16.33 -41.75
C PHE A 96 -3.15 15.78 -41.20
N VAL A 97 -3.55 14.62 -41.72
CA VAL A 97 -4.69 13.83 -41.25
C VAL A 97 -4.19 12.49 -40.72
N GLY A 98 -4.61 12.14 -39.49
CA GLY A 98 -4.09 10.96 -38.81
C GLY A 98 -2.66 11.14 -38.26
N PRO A 99 -1.90 10.04 -38.09
CA PRO A 99 -0.58 10.09 -37.46
C PRO A 99 0.48 10.66 -38.41
N LYS A 100 1.16 11.71 -37.96
CA LYS A 100 2.42 12.20 -38.50
C LYS A 100 3.57 11.61 -37.70
N LYS A 101 4.45 10.87 -38.36
CA LYS A 101 5.65 10.29 -37.75
C LYS A 101 6.87 11.15 -38.09
N THR A 102 7.75 11.33 -37.12
CA THR A 102 9.04 12.00 -37.27
C THR A 102 10.13 11.05 -36.80
N TRP A 103 11.21 10.93 -37.57
CA TRP A 103 12.38 10.11 -37.24
C TRP A 103 13.54 10.97 -36.79
N CYS A 104 14.41 10.37 -35.99
CA CYS A 104 15.64 10.99 -35.52
C CYS A 104 16.59 11.29 -36.68
N LYS A 105 17.63 12.11 -36.42
CA LYS A 105 18.65 12.47 -37.42
C LYS A 105 20.00 11.84 -37.08
N GLY A 106 20.88 11.75 -38.07
CA GLY A 106 22.26 11.30 -37.88
C GLY A 106 22.33 9.80 -37.61
N GLU A 107 23.15 9.40 -36.63
CA GLU A 107 23.42 7.98 -36.34
C GLU A 107 22.17 7.18 -35.90
N PHE A 108 21.15 7.86 -35.38
CA PHE A 108 19.92 7.25 -34.88
C PHE A 108 18.74 7.32 -35.87
N ALA A 109 18.99 7.58 -37.16
CA ALA A 109 17.93 7.86 -38.14
C ALA A 109 16.89 6.74 -38.34
N ASP A 110 17.15 5.53 -37.84
CA ASP A 110 16.20 4.41 -37.88
C ASP A 110 15.25 4.38 -36.67
N HIS A 111 15.42 5.28 -35.68
CA HIS A 111 14.54 5.43 -34.53
C HIS A 111 13.51 6.55 -34.74
N LEU A 112 12.31 6.36 -34.20
CA LEU A 112 11.29 7.42 -34.12
C LEU A 112 11.72 8.48 -33.11
N GLU A 113 11.41 9.73 -33.41
CA GLU A 113 11.50 10.86 -32.47
C GLU A 113 10.13 11.13 -31.85
N ASN A 114 9.09 11.20 -32.68
CA ASN A 114 7.71 11.38 -32.22
C ASN A 114 6.66 10.88 -33.22
N VAL A 115 5.46 10.63 -32.71
CA VAL A 115 4.23 10.42 -33.48
C VAL A 115 3.19 11.43 -32.99
N LEU A 116 2.77 12.33 -33.88
CA LEU A 116 1.80 13.38 -33.59
C LEU A 116 0.51 13.13 -34.37
N THR A 117 -0.62 13.09 -33.68
CA THR A 117 -1.95 12.90 -34.29
C THR A 117 -2.85 14.07 -33.93
N LEU A 118 -3.50 14.67 -34.93
CA LEU A 118 -4.49 15.72 -34.73
C LEU A 118 -5.88 15.19 -35.15
N GLU A 119 -6.75 14.93 -34.18
CA GLU A 119 -8.07 14.33 -34.42
C GLU A 119 -9.12 14.93 -33.49
N GLY A 120 -10.26 15.36 -34.04
CA GLY A 120 -11.35 15.94 -33.25
C GLY A 120 -10.96 17.17 -32.42
N GLY A 121 -9.97 17.96 -32.88
CA GLY A 121 -9.43 19.11 -32.16
C GLY A 121 -8.47 18.75 -31.01
N ARG A 122 -8.16 17.48 -30.81
CA ARG A 122 -7.15 17.00 -29.85
C ARG A 122 -5.84 16.74 -30.56
N ARG A 123 -4.73 17.03 -29.87
CA ARG A 123 -3.37 16.69 -30.29
C ARG A 123 -2.83 15.61 -29.36
N SER A 124 -2.64 14.42 -29.88
CA SER A 124 -1.95 13.33 -29.20
C SER A 124 -0.51 13.25 -29.67
N GLU A 125 0.41 13.05 -28.76
CA GLU A 125 1.85 13.01 -29.04
C GLU A 125 2.52 11.90 -28.24
N GLN A 126 3.14 10.97 -28.96
CA GLN A 126 4.02 9.95 -28.42
C GLN A 126 5.46 10.37 -28.73
N SER A 127 6.33 10.44 -27.72
CA SER A 127 7.73 10.86 -27.87
C SER A 127 8.67 9.72 -27.54
N TYR A 128 9.80 9.64 -28.23
CA TYR A 128 10.77 8.56 -28.13
C TYR A 128 12.18 9.13 -27.95
N ASP A 129 13.00 8.44 -27.17
CA ASP A 129 14.41 8.79 -27.01
C ASP A 129 15.23 8.24 -28.19
N CYS A 130 15.90 9.12 -28.92
CA CYS A 130 16.63 8.74 -30.14
C CYS A 130 17.78 7.76 -29.86
N ALA A 131 18.45 7.84 -28.72
CA ALA A 131 19.59 6.97 -28.44
C ALA A 131 19.16 5.51 -28.18
N THR A 132 18.01 5.33 -27.52
CA THR A 132 17.52 4.02 -27.09
C THR A 132 16.37 3.48 -27.93
N GLY A 133 15.66 4.33 -28.67
CA GLY A 133 14.44 3.99 -29.41
C GLY A 133 13.21 3.74 -28.53
N LEU A 134 13.33 3.94 -27.21
CA LEU A 134 12.25 3.69 -26.25
C LEU A 134 11.33 4.90 -26.12
N GLN A 135 10.04 4.64 -25.92
CA GLN A 135 9.06 5.70 -25.67
C GLN A 135 9.33 6.40 -24.33
N VAL A 136 9.32 7.73 -24.30
CA VAL A 136 9.56 8.52 -23.09
C VAL A 136 8.35 9.33 -22.66
N ALA A 137 7.39 9.56 -23.55
CA ALA A 137 6.14 10.23 -23.22
C ALA A 137 4.97 9.80 -24.11
N ASP A 138 3.77 9.91 -23.55
CA ASP A 138 2.50 9.82 -24.24
C ASP A 138 1.58 10.89 -23.64
N SER A 139 1.12 11.81 -24.47
CA SER A 139 0.34 12.95 -24.02
C SER A 139 -0.81 13.24 -24.98
N THR A 140 -1.89 13.78 -24.44
CA THR A 140 -2.99 14.31 -25.25
C THR A 140 -3.43 15.66 -24.69
N VAL A 141 -3.54 16.64 -25.58
CA VAL A 141 -3.90 18.02 -25.24
C VAL A 141 -4.96 18.57 -26.17
N LEU A 142 -5.73 19.54 -25.69
CA LEU A 142 -6.50 20.47 -26.52
C LEU A 142 -5.64 21.72 -26.76
N PRO A 143 -5.22 21.97 -28.02
CA PRO A 143 -4.51 23.19 -28.37
C PRO A 143 -5.39 24.42 -28.12
N THR A 144 -4.78 25.50 -27.65
CA THR A 144 -5.44 26.79 -27.47
C THR A 144 -5.31 27.64 -28.73
N VAL A 145 -6.35 28.43 -29.02
CA VAL A 145 -6.32 29.39 -30.16
C VAL A 145 -5.34 30.54 -29.89
N ASP A 146 -5.12 30.86 -28.60
CA ASP A 146 -4.10 31.81 -28.17
C ASP A 146 -2.81 31.07 -27.82
N PHE A 147 -1.82 31.14 -28.72
CA PHE A 147 -0.51 30.49 -28.57
C PHE A 147 0.28 30.95 -27.35
N ARG A 148 -0.13 32.03 -26.68
CA ARG A 148 0.45 32.48 -25.40
C ARG A 148 -0.08 31.69 -24.19
N LYS A 149 -1.18 30.95 -24.36
CA LYS A 149 -1.73 30.09 -23.31
C LYS A 149 -1.28 28.65 -23.51
N PRO A 150 -0.92 27.93 -22.43
CA PRO A 150 -0.56 26.52 -22.54
C PRO A 150 -1.76 25.70 -23.03
N SER A 151 -1.48 24.65 -23.80
CA SER A 151 -2.47 23.66 -24.19
C SER A 151 -3.09 22.99 -22.95
N ILE A 152 -4.35 22.62 -23.03
CA ILE A 152 -5.07 21.99 -21.92
C ILE A 152 -4.86 20.48 -21.99
N ARG A 153 -4.29 19.87 -20.95
CA ARG A 153 -4.12 18.41 -20.86
C ARG A 153 -5.49 17.73 -20.75
N VAL A 154 -5.70 16.67 -21.52
CA VAL A 154 -6.93 15.86 -21.52
C VAL A 154 -6.58 14.39 -21.69
N GLY A 155 -7.35 13.49 -21.07
CA GLY A 155 -7.04 12.06 -21.09
C GLY A 155 -5.76 11.74 -20.32
N THR A 156 -5.27 10.52 -20.49
CA THR A 156 -4.11 10.02 -19.74
C THR A 156 -2.79 10.52 -20.33
N GLN A 157 -1.94 11.07 -19.48
CA GLN A 157 -0.56 11.44 -19.74
C GLN A 157 0.35 10.43 -19.07
N ARG A 158 1.44 10.06 -19.73
CA ARG A 158 2.46 9.14 -19.20
C ARG A 158 3.84 9.66 -19.54
N GLU A 159 4.77 9.51 -18.61
CA GLU A 159 6.19 9.71 -18.84
C GLU A 159 6.97 8.50 -18.36
N TRP A 160 8.02 8.13 -19.08
CA TRP A 160 8.92 7.04 -18.74
C TRP A 160 10.36 7.51 -18.78
N ARG A 161 11.21 6.83 -18.00
CA ARG A 161 12.68 6.98 -18.05
C ARG A 161 13.35 5.62 -18.06
N VAL A 162 14.52 5.55 -18.70
CA VAL A 162 15.40 4.39 -18.60
C VAL A 162 16.23 4.54 -17.34
N ILE A 163 16.03 3.63 -16.38
CA ILE A 163 16.73 3.59 -15.09
C ILE A 163 17.31 2.18 -14.95
N ASP A 164 18.63 2.09 -14.82
CA ASP A 164 19.37 0.82 -14.73
C ASP A 164 19.09 -0.14 -15.91
N GLY A 165 18.88 0.42 -17.11
CA GLY A 165 18.58 -0.35 -18.32
C GLY A 165 17.12 -0.77 -18.47
N GLU A 166 16.25 -0.46 -17.51
CA GLU A 166 14.82 -0.75 -17.57
C GLU A 166 14.01 0.53 -17.80
N GLN A 167 13.01 0.46 -18.68
CA GLN A 167 12.05 1.54 -18.86
C GLN A 167 11.04 1.53 -17.71
N LYS A 168 11.06 2.57 -16.87
CA LYS A 168 10.18 2.73 -15.71
C LYS A 168 9.26 3.92 -15.90
N LEU A 169 8.00 3.76 -15.53
CA LEU A 169 7.02 4.85 -15.50
C LEU A 169 7.44 5.86 -14.43
N THR A 170 7.41 7.15 -14.76
CA THR A 170 7.76 8.24 -13.84
C THR A 170 6.59 9.18 -13.55
N LEU A 171 5.57 9.16 -14.40
CA LEU A 171 4.34 9.94 -14.24
C LEU A 171 3.17 9.21 -14.91
N LEU A 172 2.04 9.18 -14.21
CA LEU A 172 0.72 8.87 -14.75
C LEU A 172 -0.23 9.95 -14.26
N GLU A 173 -0.86 10.70 -15.15
CA GLU A 173 -1.89 11.66 -14.78
C GLU A 173 -3.08 11.53 -15.73
N THR A 174 -4.30 11.40 -15.21
CA THR A 174 -5.50 11.37 -16.04
C THR A 174 -6.27 12.66 -15.88
N PHE A 175 -6.54 13.34 -17.00
CA PHE A 175 -7.28 14.59 -17.06
C PHE A 175 -8.66 14.39 -17.70
N ALA A 176 -9.63 15.19 -17.27
CA ALA A 176 -10.97 15.22 -17.83
C ALA A 176 -10.93 15.50 -19.35
N SER A 177 -11.79 14.80 -20.09
CA SER A 177 -11.88 14.94 -21.55
C SER A 177 -12.70 16.15 -22.02
N ASP A 178 -13.30 16.87 -21.07
CA ASP A 178 -14.20 18.02 -21.25
C ASP A 178 -13.48 19.35 -21.50
N GLY A 179 -12.14 19.35 -21.46
CA GLY A 179 -11.31 20.53 -21.67
C GLY A 179 -11.22 21.48 -20.48
N THR A 180 -11.59 21.04 -19.27
CA THR A 180 -11.35 21.81 -18.04
C THR A 180 -9.89 21.77 -17.59
N GLY A 181 -9.12 20.76 -18.04
CA GLY A 181 -7.74 20.55 -17.58
C GLY A 181 -7.63 20.06 -16.14
N LYS A 182 -8.75 19.60 -15.56
CA LYS A 182 -8.80 19.05 -14.21
C LYS A 182 -8.41 17.57 -14.21
N LEU A 183 -7.76 17.11 -13.15
CA LEU A 183 -7.50 15.69 -12.93
C LEU A 183 -8.83 14.95 -12.74
N ASP A 184 -9.01 13.84 -13.44
CA ASP A 184 -10.23 13.01 -13.43
C ASP A 184 -9.86 11.58 -13.79
N GLY A 185 -9.54 10.78 -12.78
CA GLY A 185 -9.00 9.42 -12.89
C GLY A 185 -7.74 9.20 -12.07
N PRO A 186 -6.99 8.11 -12.35
CA PRO A 186 -5.79 7.74 -11.59
C PRO A 186 -4.64 8.71 -11.84
N VAL A 187 -3.88 8.94 -10.77
CA VAL A 187 -2.63 9.70 -10.74
C VAL A 187 -1.58 8.90 -9.98
N GLU A 188 -0.39 8.77 -10.55
CA GLU A 188 0.76 8.13 -9.93
C GLU A 188 2.03 8.94 -10.19
N HIS A 189 2.79 9.19 -9.14
CA HIS A 189 4.08 9.85 -9.22
C HIS A 189 5.17 8.94 -8.66
N TYR A 190 6.36 9.06 -9.25
CA TYR A 190 7.49 8.22 -8.92
C TYR A 190 8.71 9.07 -8.56
N ASP A 191 9.64 8.50 -7.80
CA ASP A 191 10.92 9.13 -7.52
C ASP A 191 11.90 9.01 -8.71
N TYR A 192 13.10 9.56 -8.55
CA TYR A 192 14.14 9.56 -9.60
C TYR A 192 14.73 8.16 -9.89
N LYS A 193 14.45 7.15 -9.04
CA LYS A 193 14.83 5.74 -9.22
C LYS A 193 13.67 4.90 -9.78
N GLY A 194 12.50 5.50 -10.00
CA GLY A 194 11.30 4.83 -10.50
C GLY A 194 10.49 4.11 -9.42
N ASN A 195 10.68 4.41 -8.13
CA ASN A 195 9.83 3.89 -7.06
C ASN A 195 8.58 4.76 -6.92
N LEU A 196 7.42 4.14 -6.70
CA LEU A 196 6.16 4.85 -6.48
C LEU A 196 6.26 5.74 -5.24
N LYS A 197 5.94 7.02 -5.39
CA LYS A 197 5.96 8.05 -4.33
C LYS A 197 4.55 8.33 -3.81
N ASP A 198 3.60 8.46 -4.71
CA ASP A 198 2.19 8.59 -4.35
C ASP A 198 1.28 8.09 -5.47
N ARG A 199 0.11 7.58 -5.08
CA ARG A 199 -0.99 7.26 -5.98
C ARG A 199 -2.30 7.75 -5.40
N ALA A 200 -3.18 8.23 -6.26
CA ALA A 200 -4.52 8.66 -5.90
C ALA A 200 -5.48 8.56 -7.08
N THR A 201 -6.77 8.67 -6.79
CA THR A 201 -7.79 8.92 -7.80
C THR A 201 -8.37 10.31 -7.60
N TYR A 202 -8.61 11.01 -8.70
CA TYR A 202 -9.24 12.32 -8.71
C TYR A 202 -10.57 12.26 -9.44
N LYS A 203 -11.50 13.15 -9.07
CA LYS A 203 -12.75 13.40 -9.78
C LYS A 203 -12.95 14.90 -9.87
N ALA A 204 -13.06 15.43 -11.10
CA ALA A 204 -13.24 16.87 -11.34
C ALA A 204 -12.22 17.79 -10.61
N GLY A 205 -10.98 17.32 -10.46
CA GLY A 205 -9.86 18.01 -9.82
C GLY A 205 -9.73 17.80 -8.31
N GLU A 206 -10.65 17.06 -7.69
CA GLU A 206 -10.66 16.79 -6.26
C GLU A 206 -10.26 15.34 -5.98
N LEU A 207 -9.57 15.08 -4.86
CA LEU A 207 -9.25 13.72 -4.43
C LEU A 207 -10.53 12.94 -4.13
N GLU A 208 -10.61 11.72 -4.65
CA GLU A 208 -11.75 10.83 -4.49
C GLU A 208 -11.25 9.39 -4.28
N GLY A 209 -11.71 8.73 -3.22
CA GLY A 209 -11.25 7.39 -2.85
C GLY A 209 -9.92 7.42 -2.10
N VAL A 210 -9.10 6.38 -2.28
CA VAL A 210 -7.88 6.18 -1.48
C VAL A 210 -6.68 6.88 -2.12
N ARG A 211 -5.95 7.65 -1.30
CA ARG A 211 -4.61 8.14 -1.60
C ARG A 211 -3.59 7.40 -0.75
N GLU A 212 -2.55 6.89 -1.38
CA GLU A 212 -1.42 6.25 -0.73
C GLU A 212 -0.13 7.00 -1.05
N THR A 213 0.77 7.08 -0.07
CA THR A 213 2.07 7.72 -0.20
C THR A 213 3.15 6.83 0.36
N TRP A 214 4.32 6.84 -0.24
CA TRP A 214 5.50 6.11 0.20
C TRP A 214 6.68 7.05 0.41
N THR A 215 7.60 6.66 1.29
CA THR A 215 8.88 7.32 1.45
C THR A 215 9.98 6.40 0.95
N ALA A 216 10.67 6.83 -0.11
CA ALA A 216 11.85 6.18 -0.62
C ALA A 216 13.12 6.62 0.13
N PHE A 217 14.03 5.69 0.35
CA PHE A 217 15.31 5.91 1.02
C PHE A 217 16.49 5.83 0.04
N THR A 218 17.64 6.34 0.48
CA THR A 218 18.86 6.40 -0.32
C THR A 218 19.40 5.00 -0.68
N ASP A 219 19.15 4.00 0.17
CA ASP A 219 19.50 2.60 -0.05
C ASP A 219 18.61 1.89 -1.09
N GLY A 220 17.59 2.57 -1.62
CA GLY A 220 16.66 2.03 -2.61
C GLY A 220 15.42 1.37 -2.01
N THR A 221 15.31 1.27 -0.68
CA THR A 221 14.09 0.79 -0.03
C THR A 221 12.98 1.84 -0.07
N SER A 222 11.73 1.39 -0.06
CA SER A 222 10.55 2.26 0.00
C SER A 222 9.57 1.69 1.01
N VAL A 223 9.09 2.55 1.92
CA VAL A 223 8.12 2.17 2.96
C VAL A 223 6.84 2.98 2.79
N PRO A 224 5.65 2.39 3.09
CA PRO A 224 4.42 3.17 3.13
C PRO A 224 4.55 4.28 4.18
N ALA A 225 3.96 5.43 3.89
CA ALA A 225 3.96 6.59 4.78
C ALA A 225 2.54 6.96 5.21
N SER A 226 1.58 6.90 4.29
CA SER A 226 0.17 7.12 4.62
C SER A 226 -0.78 6.45 3.63
N LYS A 227 -1.99 6.15 4.11
CA LYS A 227 -3.13 5.66 3.34
C LYS A 227 -4.38 6.34 3.86
N VAL A 228 -4.96 7.24 3.08
CA VAL A 228 -6.05 8.11 3.53
C VAL A 228 -7.18 8.11 2.50
N THR A 229 -8.41 7.95 2.98
CA THR A 229 -9.62 7.99 2.15
C THR A 229 -10.16 9.41 2.04
N TYR A 230 -10.53 9.81 0.83
CA TYR A 230 -11.08 11.11 0.49
C TYR A 230 -12.43 10.98 -0.20
N SER A 231 -13.28 11.99 -0.01
CA SER A 231 -14.49 12.20 -0.79
C SER A 231 -14.66 13.69 -1.05
N ALA A 232 -14.85 14.08 -2.31
CA ALA A 232 -14.94 15.48 -2.73
C ALA A 232 -13.80 16.35 -2.14
N GLY A 233 -12.56 15.84 -2.21
CA GLY A 233 -11.35 16.53 -1.76
C GLY A 233 -11.09 16.53 -0.25
N ASN A 234 -12.09 16.21 0.58
CA ASN A 234 -11.95 16.18 2.03
C ASN A 234 -11.58 14.78 2.52
N ARG A 235 -10.80 14.67 3.60
CA ARG A 235 -10.56 13.36 4.24
C ARG A 235 -11.89 12.82 4.78
N ASN A 236 -12.28 11.64 4.31
CA ASN A 236 -13.57 11.04 4.63
C ASN A 236 -13.44 9.51 4.55
N GLY A 237 -13.51 8.85 5.70
CA GLY A 237 -13.25 7.42 5.86
C GLY A 237 -11.91 7.13 6.54
N LEU A 238 -11.36 5.95 6.27
CA LEU A 238 -10.20 5.41 6.98
C LEU A 238 -8.92 6.19 6.66
N SER A 239 -8.10 6.41 7.70
CA SER A 239 -6.76 6.97 7.63
C SER A 239 -5.79 6.11 8.41
N GLU A 240 -4.69 5.74 7.77
CA GLU A 240 -3.55 5.03 8.34
C GLU A 240 -2.28 5.85 8.07
N MET A 241 -1.50 6.08 9.11
CA MET A 241 -0.13 6.59 9.02
C MET A 241 0.81 5.46 9.41
N TYR A 242 1.97 5.41 8.77
CA TYR A 242 2.92 4.32 8.96
C TYR A 242 4.22 4.87 9.56
N PHE A 243 4.92 4.04 10.32
CA PHE A 243 6.27 4.34 10.76
C PHE A 243 7.16 4.42 9.52
N VAL A 244 7.59 5.62 9.15
CA VAL A 244 8.53 5.78 8.04
C VAL A 244 9.94 5.40 8.49
N ARG A 245 10.30 5.72 9.73
CA ARG A 245 11.53 5.30 10.40
C ARG A 245 11.19 4.82 11.80
N GLY A 246 12.00 3.94 12.36
CA GLY A 246 11.72 3.36 13.68
C GLY A 246 10.88 2.10 13.56
N TRP A 247 10.12 1.77 14.61
CA TRP A 247 9.80 0.37 14.89
C TRP A 247 8.35 -0.04 14.64
N PRO A 248 8.14 -1.06 13.78
CA PRO A 248 8.92 -1.35 12.58
C PRO A 248 8.52 -0.43 11.43
N ALA A 249 9.49 0.00 10.62
CA ALA A 249 9.21 0.82 9.47
C ALA A 249 8.26 0.09 8.51
N GLY A 250 7.25 0.81 8.01
CA GLY A 250 6.17 0.26 7.20
C GLY A 250 5.01 -0.36 7.99
N THR A 251 5.07 -0.45 9.32
CA THR A 251 3.90 -0.79 10.15
C THR A 251 3.07 0.45 10.49
N VAL A 252 1.82 0.23 10.89
CA VAL A 252 0.88 1.31 11.23
C VAL A 252 1.34 2.02 12.50
N ALA A 253 1.62 3.32 12.38
CA ALA A 253 1.94 4.23 13.49
C ALA A 253 0.69 4.93 14.04
N GLU A 254 -0.33 5.15 13.21
CA GLU A 254 -1.60 5.71 13.64
C GLU A 254 -2.73 5.23 12.74
N LYS A 255 -3.91 4.97 13.31
CA LYS A 255 -5.10 4.60 12.58
C LYS A 255 -6.34 5.21 13.19
N GLY A 256 -7.21 5.73 12.34
CA GLY A 256 -8.50 6.30 12.72
C GLY A 256 -9.36 6.61 11.51
N SER A 257 -10.47 7.31 11.72
CA SER A 257 -11.36 7.72 10.64
C SER A 257 -11.60 9.23 10.66
N TYR A 258 -11.77 9.79 9.47
CA TYR A 258 -12.20 11.17 9.27
C TYR A 258 -13.64 11.22 8.76
N LYS A 259 -14.35 12.29 9.09
CA LYS A 259 -15.58 12.73 8.44
C LYS A 259 -15.45 14.21 8.14
N ASP A 260 -15.39 14.57 6.87
CA ASP A 260 -15.21 15.95 6.39
C ASP A 260 -14.06 16.66 7.12
N ASP A 261 -12.86 16.06 7.02
CA ASP A 261 -11.59 16.51 7.64
C ASP A 261 -11.54 16.53 9.18
N LYS A 262 -12.62 16.15 9.86
CA LYS A 262 -12.64 16.02 11.32
C LYS A 262 -12.41 14.58 11.73
N GLN A 263 -11.53 14.38 12.71
CA GLN A 263 -11.34 13.08 13.36
C GLN A 263 -12.66 12.63 13.98
N VAL A 264 -13.04 11.37 13.76
CA VAL A 264 -14.22 10.73 14.35
C VAL A 264 -13.86 9.32 14.83
N GLY A 265 -14.69 8.78 15.70
CA GLY A 265 -14.54 7.45 16.26
C GLY A 265 -13.25 7.27 17.07
N VAL A 266 -12.75 6.04 17.06
CA VAL A 266 -11.57 5.66 17.82
C VAL A 266 -10.30 5.87 17.00
N TRP A 267 -9.38 6.64 17.57
CA TRP A 267 -8.03 6.88 17.06
C TRP A 267 -7.02 6.11 17.89
N VAL A 268 -6.13 5.39 17.21
CA VAL A 268 -5.07 4.59 17.83
C VAL A 268 -3.74 5.09 17.31
N SER A 269 -2.82 5.45 18.20
CA SER A 269 -1.43 5.74 17.89
C SER A 269 -0.54 4.67 18.53
N TYR A 270 0.33 4.08 17.73
CA TYR A 270 1.26 3.05 18.13
C TYR A 270 2.60 3.69 18.46
N GLN A 271 3.28 3.16 19.47
CA GLN A 271 4.66 3.48 19.83
C GLN A 271 5.41 2.19 20.15
N PRO A 272 6.76 2.19 20.10
CA PRO A 272 7.52 1.05 20.56
C PRO A 272 7.14 0.67 22.00
N GLY A 273 6.56 -0.51 22.18
CA GLY A 273 6.16 -1.06 23.48
C GLY A 273 4.83 -0.58 24.06
N TYR A 274 4.10 0.37 23.44
CA TYR A 274 2.77 0.77 23.91
C TYR A 274 1.93 1.46 22.82
N ALA A 275 0.63 1.65 23.08
CA ALA A 275 -0.30 2.32 22.17
C ALA A 275 -1.15 3.30 22.96
N GLN A 276 -1.55 4.40 22.33
CA GLN A 276 -2.46 5.39 22.88
C GLN A 276 -3.76 5.36 22.10
N VAL A 277 -4.88 5.32 22.80
CA VAL A 277 -6.19 5.28 22.17
C VAL A 277 -7.07 6.41 22.67
N ARG A 278 -7.76 7.04 21.73
CA ARG A 278 -8.61 8.20 21.94
C ARG A 278 -9.94 7.99 21.23
N ASP A 279 -11.03 7.94 21.99
CA ASP A 279 -12.39 7.93 21.44
C ASP A 279 -12.85 9.39 21.30
N ILE A 280 -12.96 9.88 20.07
CA ILE A 280 -13.31 11.27 19.78
C ILE A 280 -14.81 11.53 19.96
N ASP A 281 -15.64 10.54 19.64
CA ASP A 281 -17.10 10.71 19.60
C ASP A 281 -17.73 10.54 20.99
N SER A 282 -17.10 9.76 21.86
CA SER A 282 -17.59 9.46 23.21
C SER A 282 -16.48 9.60 24.26
N PRO A 283 -16.15 10.83 24.68
CA PRO A 283 -15.17 11.04 25.74
C PRO A 283 -15.67 10.42 27.06
N PRO A 284 -14.77 9.95 27.93
CA PRO A 284 -15.17 9.29 29.16
C PRO A 284 -15.83 10.26 30.15
N ASP A 285 -16.92 9.82 30.77
CA ASP A 285 -17.47 10.48 31.95
C ASP A 285 -16.61 10.15 33.16
N THR A 286 -15.87 11.14 33.63
CA THR A 286 -14.98 11.02 34.79
C THR A 286 -15.57 11.70 36.04
N SER A 287 -16.89 11.91 36.06
CA SER A 287 -17.57 12.50 37.22
C SER A 287 -17.42 11.63 38.47
N PRO A 288 -17.53 12.21 39.68
CA PRO A 288 -17.51 11.44 40.92
C PRO A 288 -18.59 10.35 40.99
N MET A 289 -19.72 10.52 40.31
CA MET A 289 -20.76 9.51 40.23
C MET A 289 -20.35 8.34 39.31
N ALA A 290 -19.77 8.65 38.15
CA ALA A 290 -19.18 7.66 37.25
C ALA A 290 -18.14 6.79 37.96
N MET A 291 -17.22 7.41 38.71
CA MET A 291 -16.21 6.67 39.49
C MET A 291 -16.85 5.79 40.58
N ARG A 292 -17.91 6.26 41.26
CA ARG A 292 -18.64 5.42 42.25
C ARG A 292 -19.31 4.21 41.61
N VAL A 293 -19.92 4.38 40.43
CA VAL A 293 -20.52 3.28 39.68
C VAL A 293 -19.45 2.29 39.20
N TRP A 294 -18.31 2.80 38.71
CA TRP A 294 -17.16 1.97 38.34
C TRP A 294 -16.66 1.14 39.53
N ASP A 295 -16.38 1.77 40.67
CA ASP A 295 -15.89 1.09 41.86
C ASP A 295 -16.88 0.06 42.39
N ALA A 296 -18.19 0.36 42.36
CA ALA A 296 -19.23 -0.59 42.74
C ALA A 296 -19.28 -1.79 41.79
N ALA A 297 -19.09 -1.58 40.49
CA ALA A 297 -19.09 -2.63 39.48
C ALA A 297 -17.92 -3.62 39.64
N GLN A 298 -16.79 -3.17 40.19
CA GLN A 298 -15.60 -4.02 40.40
C GLN A 298 -15.84 -5.18 41.36
N GLY A 299 -16.78 -5.05 42.31
CA GLY A 299 -17.02 -6.08 43.33
C GLY A 299 -15.85 -6.31 44.29
N GLN A 300 -15.91 -7.40 45.06
CA GLN A 300 -14.89 -7.79 46.04
C GLN A 300 -14.45 -9.24 45.83
N ALA A 301 -13.17 -9.53 46.10
CA ALA A 301 -12.66 -10.90 46.07
C ALA A 301 -13.37 -11.76 47.14
N ARG A 302 -13.94 -12.90 46.73
CA ARG A 302 -14.76 -13.72 47.62
C ARG A 302 -14.18 -15.13 47.89
N ASN A 303 -13.34 -15.63 46.98
CA ASN A 303 -13.02 -17.06 46.88
C ASN A 303 -11.52 -17.38 46.85
N SER A 304 -11.19 -18.68 46.82
CA SER A 304 -9.81 -19.20 46.74
C SER A 304 -9.10 -18.91 45.41
N ASP A 305 -9.82 -18.52 44.37
CA ASP A 305 -9.34 -18.17 43.01
C ASP A 305 -9.29 -16.65 42.75
N TRP A 306 -9.56 -15.85 43.79
CA TRP A 306 -9.58 -14.38 43.78
C TRP A 306 -10.53 -13.71 42.79
N ALA A 307 -11.48 -14.44 42.18
CA ALA A 307 -12.52 -13.82 41.36
C ALA A 307 -13.33 -12.81 42.18
N LYS A 308 -13.62 -11.65 41.59
CA LYS A 308 -14.45 -10.61 42.20
C LYS A 308 -15.93 -10.87 41.93
N GLU A 309 -16.74 -10.64 42.95
CA GLU A 309 -18.21 -10.66 42.89
C GLU A 309 -18.80 -9.45 43.60
N ILE A 310 -19.92 -8.94 43.10
CA ILE A 310 -20.76 -8.01 43.86
C ILE A 310 -21.68 -8.83 44.78
N LYS A 311 -21.53 -8.65 46.10
CA LYS A 311 -22.39 -9.35 47.09
C LYS A 311 -23.84 -8.89 47.05
N ASP A 312 -24.04 -7.59 46.87
CA ASP A 312 -25.34 -6.93 46.84
C ASP A 312 -25.59 -6.36 45.44
N LEU A 313 -25.99 -7.25 44.53
CA LEU A 313 -26.23 -6.91 43.13
C LEU A 313 -27.43 -5.96 42.97
N ASP A 314 -28.41 -6.06 43.87
CA ASP A 314 -29.59 -5.18 43.89
C ASP A 314 -29.20 -3.74 44.24
N ALA A 315 -28.30 -3.54 45.21
CA ALA A 315 -27.75 -2.21 45.51
C ALA A 315 -26.95 -1.63 44.35
N PHE A 316 -26.16 -2.45 43.64
CA PHE A 316 -25.46 -2.01 42.43
C PHE A 316 -26.45 -1.63 41.32
N ALA A 317 -27.46 -2.45 41.07
CA ALA A 317 -28.52 -2.19 40.11
C ALA A 317 -29.25 -0.87 40.40
N TYR A 318 -29.57 -0.62 41.68
CA TYR A 318 -30.16 0.63 42.13
C TYR A 318 -29.23 1.84 41.92
N LEU A 319 -27.95 1.71 42.27
CA LEU A 319 -26.95 2.77 42.07
C LEU A 319 -26.82 3.14 40.58
N LEU A 320 -26.64 2.14 39.71
CA LEU A 320 -26.52 2.36 38.27
C LEU A 320 -27.77 3.06 37.72
N LYS A 321 -28.96 2.58 38.06
CA LYS A 321 -30.22 3.20 37.61
C LYS A 321 -30.41 4.63 38.12
N SER A 322 -30.12 4.88 39.40
CA SER A 322 -30.28 6.21 40.01
C SER A 322 -29.23 7.22 39.56
N SER A 323 -28.06 6.76 39.11
CA SER A 323 -27.00 7.61 38.58
C SER A 323 -27.35 8.28 37.25
N GLY A 324 -28.26 7.69 36.47
CA GLY A 324 -28.57 8.14 35.10
C GLY A 324 -27.47 7.86 34.07
N ILE A 325 -26.40 7.16 34.46
CA ILE A 325 -25.31 6.77 33.57
C ILE A 325 -25.83 5.76 32.55
N ASN A 326 -25.53 6.02 31.27
CA ASN A 326 -25.81 5.06 30.21
C ASN A 326 -24.88 3.85 30.38
N VAL A 327 -25.44 2.64 30.34
CA VAL A 327 -24.68 1.40 30.58
C VAL A 327 -23.50 1.19 29.61
N ASN A 328 -23.57 1.77 28.41
CA ASN A 328 -22.52 1.73 27.39
C ASN A 328 -21.59 2.95 27.41
N GLN A 329 -21.82 3.88 28.33
CA GLN A 329 -20.94 5.02 28.52
C GLN A 329 -19.59 4.57 29.06
N ARG A 330 -18.51 5.15 28.54
CA ARG A 330 -17.16 4.98 29.11
C ARG A 330 -17.09 5.84 30.36
N ILE A 331 -16.77 5.24 31.52
CA ILE A 331 -16.89 5.91 32.83
C ILE A 331 -15.62 5.87 33.70
N HIS A 332 -14.47 5.53 33.10
CA HIS A 332 -13.17 5.45 33.77
C HIS A 332 -12.18 6.45 33.17
N HIS A 333 -11.18 6.89 33.95
CA HIS A 333 -10.15 7.84 33.49
C HIS A 333 -9.28 7.28 32.35
N GLU A 334 -9.13 5.95 32.29
CA GLU A 334 -8.53 5.24 31.15
C GLU A 334 -9.54 4.94 30.04
N ASN A 335 -10.67 5.66 29.99
CA ASN A 335 -11.68 5.55 28.95
C ASN A 335 -12.21 4.12 28.72
N LYS A 336 -12.49 3.39 29.81
CA LYS A 336 -13.01 2.01 29.77
C LYS A 336 -14.55 1.98 29.85
N PRO A 337 -15.23 1.11 29.08
CA PRO A 337 -16.65 0.85 29.25
C PRO A 337 -16.86 0.04 30.54
N LEU A 338 -17.98 0.29 31.24
CA LEU A 338 -18.26 -0.32 32.53
C LEU A 338 -18.20 -1.86 32.50
N ILE A 339 -18.66 -2.45 31.40
CA ILE A 339 -18.71 -3.90 31.21
C ILE A 339 -17.32 -4.58 31.22
N VAL A 340 -16.27 -3.89 30.76
CA VAL A 340 -14.92 -4.49 30.72
C VAL A 340 -14.30 -4.56 32.10
N GLY A 341 -14.66 -3.69 33.04
CA GLY A 341 -14.13 -3.70 34.41
C GLY A 341 -14.99 -4.46 35.43
N ALA A 342 -16.19 -4.88 35.06
CA ALA A 342 -17.17 -5.41 36.00
C ALA A 342 -16.73 -6.74 36.64
N ALA A 343 -17.24 -7.07 37.83
CA ALA A 343 -17.21 -8.42 38.39
C ALA A 343 -18.03 -9.40 37.52
N ASP A 344 -17.77 -10.70 37.60
CA ASP A 344 -18.42 -11.70 36.74
C ASP A 344 -19.96 -11.63 36.78
N ASN A 345 -20.55 -11.57 37.99
CA ASN A 345 -22.00 -11.46 38.14
C ASN A 345 -22.57 -10.09 37.75
N ALA A 346 -21.74 -9.05 37.83
CA ALA A 346 -22.11 -7.72 37.37
C ALA A 346 -22.09 -7.62 35.84
N TYR A 347 -21.14 -8.29 35.17
CA TYR A 347 -21.10 -8.42 33.72
C TYR A 347 -22.41 -9.02 33.19
N ASP A 348 -22.84 -10.16 33.75
CA ASP A 348 -24.08 -10.82 33.33
C ASP A 348 -25.31 -9.92 33.52
N TYR A 349 -25.37 -9.19 34.64
CA TYR A 349 -26.42 -8.19 34.87
C TYR A 349 -26.36 -7.03 33.86
N LEU A 350 -25.19 -6.45 33.62
CA LEU A 350 -25.01 -5.35 32.67
C LEU A 350 -25.47 -5.77 31.26
N VAL A 351 -25.10 -6.96 30.80
CA VAL A 351 -25.57 -7.52 29.53
C VAL A 351 -27.10 -7.67 29.54
N SER A 352 -27.69 -8.14 30.64
CA SER A 352 -29.15 -8.30 30.76
C SER A 352 -29.94 -7.00 30.63
N ILE A 353 -29.32 -5.86 30.94
CA ILE A 353 -29.92 -4.51 30.82
C ILE A 353 -29.48 -3.74 29.57
N GLY A 354 -28.81 -4.41 28.62
CA GLY A 354 -28.46 -3.84 27.31
C GLY A 354 -27.04 -3.28 27.18
N ALA A 355 -26.11 -3.65 28.06
CA ALA A 355 -24.70 -3.41 27.81
C ALA A 355 -24.23 -4.21 26.58
N ASP A 356 -23.41 -3.57 25.74
CA ASP A 356 -22.76 -4.24 24.61
C ASP A 356 -21.68 -5.21 25.13
N PRO A 357 -21.90 -6.55 25.02
CA PRO A 357 -20.93 -7.52 25.50
C PRO A 357 -19.60 -7.46 24.74
N MET A 358 -19.57 -6.85 23.55
CA MET A 358 -18.39 -6.66 22.71
C MET A 358 -17.75 -5.27 22.91
N GLY A 359 -18.20 -4.49 23.90
CA GLY A 359 -17.60 -3.21 24.26
C GLY A 359 -16.11 -3.37 24.55
N ARG A 360 -15.29 -2.52 23.94
CA ARG A 360 -13.83 -2.59 24.03
C ARG A 360 -13.25 -1.48 24.90
N ASP A 361 -12.22 -1.81 25.68
CA ASP A 361 -11.46 -0.79 26.42
C ASP A 361 -10.62 0.09 25.48
N VAL A 362 -9.81 0.99 26.06
CA VAL A 362 -8.87 1.80 25.28
C VAL A 362 -7.86 0.97 24.54
N ASN A 363 -7.38 -0.14 25.09
CA ASN A 363 -6.43 -0.98 24.38
C ASN A 363 -7.13 -1.84 23.32
N GLY A 364 -8.41 -1.62 23.03
CA GLY A 364 -9.17 -2.43 22.09
C GLY A 364 -9.41 -3.85 22.60
N ASN A 365 -9.10 -4.14 23.86
CA ASN A 365 -9.34 -5.43 24.48
C ASN A 365 -10.84 -5.68 24.54
N THR A 366 -11.25 -6.87 24.13
CA THR A 366 -12.54 -7.42 24.53
C THR A 366 -12.50 -7.73 26.03
N ARG A 367 -13.65 -8.08 26.62
CA ARG A 367 -13.70 -8.51 28.02
C ARG A 367 -12.76 -9.70 28.27
N LEU A 368 -12.72 -10.69 27.37
CA LEU A 368 -11.82 -11.84 27.50
C LEU A 368 -10.34 -11.43 27.49
N ILE A 369 -9.93 -10.54 26.58
CA ILE A 369 -8.54 -10.09 26.51
C ILE A 369 -8.17 -9.28 27.76
N ASP A 370 -9.07 -8.42 28.26
CA ASP A 370 -8.84 -7.68 29.51
C ASP A 370 -8.68 -8.63 30.72
N CYS A 371 -9.54 -9.65 30.84
CA CYS A 371 -9.43 -10.70 31.86
C CYS A 371 -8.07 -11.42 31.84
N LEU A 372 -7.51 -11.62 30.64
CA LEU A 372 -6.20 -12.27 30.44
C LEU A 372 -5.03 -11.31 30.69
N ALA A 373 -5.14 -10.05 30.27
CA ALA A 373 -4.05 -9.08 30.26
C ALA A 373 -3.81 -8.37 31.60
N GLY A 374 -4.83 -8.27 32.45
CA GLY A 374 -4.82 -7.41 33.65
C GLY A 374 -3.65 -7.65 34.61
N SER A 375 -3.00 -6.55 35.03
CA SER A 375 -2.02 -6.52 36.12
C SER A 375 -2.66 -6.64 37.52
N ASP A 376 -3.95 -6.29 37.62
CA ASP A 376 -4.78 -6.53 38.79
C ASP A 376 -5.44 -7.91 38.67
N TYR A 377 -4.68 -8.94 39.03
CA TYR A 377 -4.89 -10.38 38.78
C TYR A 377 -6.24 -11.04 39.16
N ASN A 378 -7.30 -10.29 39.45
CA ASN A 378 -8.45 -10.76 40.20
C ASN A 378 -9.82 -10.39 39.60
N SER A 379 -9.92 -9.87 38.36
CA SER A 379 -11.23 -9.43 37.84
C SER A 379 -12.15 -10.56 37.35
N CYS A 380 -11.59 -11.69 36.87
CA CYS A 380 -12.37 -12.74 36.20
C CYS A 380 -12.02 -14.15 36.66
N SER A 381 -13.05 -14.99 36.87
CA SER A 381 -12.88 -16.43 37.09
C SER A 381 -12.49 -17.16 35.78
N PHE A 382 -11.86 -18.33 35.90
CA PHE A 382 -11.61 -19.20 34.75
C PHE A 382 -12.90 -19.64 34.06
N ALA A 383 -13.96 -19.91 34.83
CA ALA A 383 -15.27 -20.29 34.29
C ALA A 383 -15.86 -19.17 33.42
N HIS A 384 -15.73 -17.91 33.86
CA HIS A 384 -16.15 -16.76 33.07
C HIS A 384 -15.32 -16.61 31.79
N MET A 385 -13.98 -16.71 31.87
CA MET A 385 -13.11 -16.66 30.69
C MET A 385 -13.41 -17.78 29.67
N ILE A 386 -13.66 -19.00 30.13
CA ILE A 386 -14.05 -20.13 29.24
C ILE A 386 -15.41 -19.85 28.59
N THR A 387 -16.36 -19.28 29.35
CA THR A 387 -17.67 -18.88 28.81
C THR A 387 -17.54 -17.81 27.74
N LEU A 388 -16.70 -16.80 27.96
CA LEU A 388 -16.41 -15.76 26.97
C LEU A 388 -15.72 -16.32 25.74
N ALA A 389 -14.79 -17.26 25.90
CA ALA A 389 -14.12 -17.91 24.76
C ALA A 389 -15.09 -18.63 23.81
N GLY A 390 -16.24 -19.09 24.31
CA GLY A 390 -17.30 -19.67 23.50
C GLY A 390 -18.30 -18.66 22.90
N LYS A 391 -18.23 -17.38 23.28
CA LYS A 391 -19.16 -16.32 22.87
C LYS A 391 -18.52 -15.22 22.02
N GLU A 392 -17.25 -14.93 22.25
CA GLU A 392 -16.51 -13.87 21.55
C GLU A 392 -15.90 -14.36 20.23
N ASP A 393 -15.61 -13.42 19.31
CA ASP A 393 -14.77 -13.70 18.14
C ASP A 393 -13.30 -13.79 18.56
N LEU A 394 -12.76 -15.01 18.62
CA LEU A 394 -11.38 -15.26 19.02
C LEU A 394 -10.33 -14.81 17.99
N LYS A 395 -10.75 -14.38 16.79
CA LYS A 395 -9.88 -13.74 15.80
C LYS A 395 -9.77 -12.24 16.00
N ALA A 396 -10.62 -11.67 16.87
CA ALA A 396 -10.48 -10.29 17.28
C ALA A 396 -9.12 -10.08 17.92
N HIS A 397 -8.45 -9.01 17.51
CA HIS A 397 -7.24 -8.54 18.14
C HIS A 397 -7.51 -7.22 18.89
N ASN A 398 -6.68 -6.95 19.89
CA ASN A 398 -6.62 -5.66 20.54
C ASN A 398 -5.76 -4.68 19.70
N VAL A 399 -5.47 -3.50 20.24
CA VAL A 399 -4.64 -2.49 19.54
C VAL A 399 -3.16 -2.81 19.52
N TYR A 400 -2.72 -3.98 19.98
CA TYR A 400 -1.36 -4.47 19.76
C TYR A 400 -1.31 -5.56 18.68
N GLY A 401 -2.47 -5.92 18.12
CA GLY A 401 -2.62 -7.09 17.28
C GLY A 401 -2.69 -8.39 18.09
N ASP A 402 -2.71 -8.32 19.42
CA ASP A 402 -2.82 -9.51 20.27
C ASP A 402 -4.23 -10.07 20.23
N THR A 403 -4.31 -11.38 20.05
CA THR A 403 -5.53 -12.17 20.22
C THR A 403 -5.64 -12.65 21.66
N ALA A 404 -6.80 -13.21 22.03
CA ALA A 404 -6.94 -13.88 23.32
C ALA A 404 -5.92 -15.03 23.48
N LEU A 405 -5.62 -15.78 22.42
CA LEU A 405 -4.64 -16.86 22.45
C LEU A 405 -3.21 -16.35 22.68
N SER A 406 -2.78 -15.30 21.96
CA SER A 406 -1.45 -14.73 22.20
C SER A 406 -1.34 -14.12 23.59
N THR A 407 -2.38 -13.44 24.07
CA THR A 407 -2.43 -12.85 25.41
C THR A 407 -2.35 -13.92 26.49
N PHE A 408 -3.06 -15.04 26.33
CA PHE A 408 -2.94 -16.19 27.24
C PHE A 408 -1.49 -16.68 27.30
N CYS A 409 -0.83 -16.89 26.15
CA CYS A 409 0.56 -17.35 26.12
C CYS A 409 1.53 -16.40 26.82
N LYS A 410 1.34 -15.08 26.68
CA LYS A 410 2.15 -14.07 27.40
C LYS A 410 1.99 -14.18 28.92
N LYS A 411 0.84 -14.68 29.38
CA LYS A 411 0.41 -14.71 30.79
C LYS A 411 0.30 -16.13 31.38
N ALA A 412 0.66 -17.17 30.65
CA ALA A 412 0.45 -18.56 31.04
C ALA A 412 1.08 -18.90 32.41
N GLY A 413 2.33 -18.48 32.64
CA GLY A 413 3.00 -18.68 33.94
C GLY A 413 2.38 -17.91 35.11
N GLU A 414 1.70 -16.78 34.86
CA GLU A 414 0.95 -16.02 35.87
C GLU A 414 -0.39 -16.71 36.17
N LEU A 415 -1.11 -17.14 35.13
CA LEU A 415 -2.38 -17.87 35.23
C LEU A 415 -2.21 -19.20 35.97
N GLN A 416 -1.15 -19.95 35.67
CA GLN A 416 -0.85 -21.23 36.33
C GLN A 416 -0.58 -21.08 37.84
N ARG A 417 -0.02 -19.93 38.26
CA ARG A 417 0.29 -19.63 39.66
C ARG A 417 -0.91 -19.10 40.46
N ARG A 418 -2.06 -18.82 39.82
CA ARG A 418 -3.26 -18.40 40.55
C ARG A 418 -3.67 -19.49 41.55
N ARG A 419 -4.01 -19.08 42.77
CA ARG A 419 -4.43 -20.01 43.82
C ARG A 419 -5.67 -20.78 43.33
N GLY A 420 -5.66 -22.10 43.48
CA GLY A 420 -6.77 -22.95 43.02
C GLY A 420 -6.88 -23.11 41.50
N ALA A 421 -5.89 -22.68 40.71
CA ALA A 421 -5.92 -22.82 39.25
C ALA A 421 -6.08 -24.28 38.80
N GLY A 422 -5.37 -25.24 39.41
CA GLY A 422 -5.47 -26.66 39.04
C GLY A 422 -5.28 -26.87 37.53
N GLN A 423 -6.26 -27.51 36.88
CA GLN A 423 -6.30 -27.74 35.42
C GLN A 423 -7.06 -26.65 34.64
N GLN A 424 -7.50 -25.57 35.30
CA GLN A 424 -8.30 -24.52 34.67
C GLN A 424 -7.55 -23.75 33.56
N PRO A 425 -6.24 -23.43 33.70
CA PRO A 425 -5.48 -22.81 32.61
C PRO A 425 -5.44 -23.68 31.35
N GLU A 426 -5.28 -25.00 31.50
CA GLU A 426 -5.32 -25.95 30.39
C GLU A 426 -6.70 -25.97 29.73
N ALA A 427 -7.77 -26.04 30.52
CA ALA A 427 -9.14 -25.99 29.99
C ALA A 427 -9.42 -24.70 29.22
N LEU A 428 -8.96 -23.55 29.73
CA LEU A 428 -9.06 -22.25 29.06
C LEU A 428 -8.24 -22.23 27.77
N PHE A 429 -7.00 -22.68 27.79
CA PHE A 429 -6.15 -22.75 26.61
C PHE A 429 -6.79 -23.59 25.50
N GLN A 430 -7.33 -24.77 25.83
CA GLN A 430 -8.01 -25.63 24.86
C GLN A 430 -9.28 -24.98 24.29
N ALA A 431 -10.02 -24.19 25.10
CA ALA A 431 -11.16 -23.43 24.61
C ALA A 431 -10.73 -22.35 23.61
N LEU A 432 -9.65 -21.61 23.92
CA LEU A 432 -9.09 -20.59 23.04
C LEU A 432 -8.56 -21.20 21.73
N LEU A 433 -7.79 -22.29 21.82
CA LEU A 433 -7.14 -22.93 20.69
C LEU A 433 -8.13 -23.38 19.61
N LYS A 434 -9.31 -23.89 20.00
CA LYS A 434 -10.32 -24.42 19.06
C LYS A 434 -10.92 -23.38 18.12
N GLY A 435 -11.01 -22.11 18.53
CA GLY A 435 -11.64 -21.05 17.72
C GLY A 435 -10.67 -19.97 17.23
N SER A 436 -9.40 -20.05 17.61
CA SER A 436 -8.38 -19.05 17.25
C SER A 436 -7.66 -19.41 15.96
N ASP A 437 -7.15 -18.39 15.25
CA ASP A 437 -6.08 -18.60 14.27
C ASP A 437 -4.74 -18.77 15.00
N VAL A 438 -4.19 -19.98 14.95
CA VAL A 438 -2.94 -20.36 15.62
C VAL A 438 -1.72 -19.56 15.13
N ASN A 439 -1.81 -19.00 13.92
CA ASN A 439 -0.73 -18.27 13.26
C ASN A 439 -1.01 -16.75 13.17
N ALA A 440 -2.04 -16.26 13.87
CA ALA A 440 -2.31 -14.84 13.96
C ALA A 440 -1.08 -14.07 14.46
N LYS A 441 -0.75 -12.99 13.76
CA LYS A 441 0.39 -12.12 14.07
C LYS A 441 -0.09 -10.84 14.75
N ALA A 442 0.58 -10.48 15.84
CA ALA A 442 0.54 -9.13 16.40
C ALA A 442 1.17 -8.13 15.42
N TYR A 443 1.06 -6.83 15.70
CA TYR A 443 1.63 -5.82 14.80
C TYR A 443 3.16 -5.81 14.76
N GLY A 444 3.82 -6.36 15.78
CA GLY A 444 5.26 -6.67 15.77
C GLY A 444 5.62 -7.98 15.05
N GLY A 445 4.63 -8.65 14.45
CA GLY A 445 4.83 -9.92 13.75
C GLY A 445 4.85 -11.16 14.65
N GLU A 446 4.80 -10.99 15.97
CA GLU A 446 4.82 -12.09 16.93
C GLU A 446 3.54 -12.91 16.88
N THR A 447 3.67 -14.21 17.09
CA THR A 447 2.56 -15.17 17.18
C THR A 447 2.39 -15.66 18.62
N ALA A 448 1.27 -16.33 18.92
CA ALA A 448 1.09 -17.00 20.21
C ALA A 448 2.24 -17.98 20.52
N LEU A 449 2.81 -18.63 19.50
CA LEU A 449 3.93 -19.55 19.68
C LEU A 449 5.18 -18.85 20.19
N HIS A 450 5.50 -17.64 19.74
CA HIS A 450 6.63 -16.87 20.29
C HIS A 450 6.49 -16.70 21.81
N ALA A 451 5.31 -16.28 22.24
CA ALA A 451 5.04 -16.02 23.65
C ALA A 451 5.07 -17.28 24.51
N CYS A 452 4.48 -18.38 24.03
CA CYS A 452 4.47 -19.65 24.75
C CYS A 452 5.86 -20.34 24.79
N MET A 453 6.69 -20.16 23.75
CA MET A 453 8.07 -20.68 23.73
C MET A 453 8.96 -20.00 24.78
N ALA A 454 8.75 -18.70 25.03
CA ALA A 454 9.50 -17.94 26.05
C ALA A 454 9.05 -18.24 27.51
N GLN A 455 8.04 -19.10 27.70
CA GLN A 455 7.59 -19.53 29.03
C GLN A 455 8.44 -20.68 29.56
N ARG A 456 8.50 -20.83 30.88
CA ARG A 456 9.22 -21.95 31.52
C ARG A 456 8.56 -23.32 31.28
N ASP A 457 7.25 -23.32 31.06
CA ASP A 457 6.46 -24.52 30.79
C ASP A 457 6.10 -24.53 29.30
N HIS A 458 6.69 -25.45 28.56
CA HIS A 458 6.54 -25.54 27.10
C HIS A 458 5.33 -26.37 26.67
N SER A 459 4.52 -26.91 27.58
CA SER A 459 3.35 -27.75 27.24
C SER A 459 2.37 -27.03 26.30
N TYR A 460 2.10 -25.74 26.54
CA TYR A 460 1.28 -24.93 25.65
C TYR A 460 1.94 -24.71 24.28
N ALA A 461 3.27 -24.55 24.23
CA ALA A 461 3.99 -24.43 22.97
C ALA A 461 3.91 -25.74 22.16
N GLU A 462 4.07 -26.90 22.81
CA GLU A 462 3.91 -28.21 22.18
C GLU A 462 2.49 -28.41 21.62
N ALA A 463 1.46 -27.98 22.36
CA ALA A 463 0.08 -28.04 21.90
C ALA A 463 -0.18 -27.11 20.70
N LEU A 464 0.37 -25.89 20.70
CA LEU A 464 0.32 -24.99 19.54
C LEU A 464 0.99 -25.60 18.31
N ILE A 465 2.16 -26.23 18.47
CA ILE A 465 2.87 -26.91 17.38
C ILE A 465 2.06 -28.08 16.83
N ALA A 466 1.46 -28.88 17.71
CA ALA A 466 0.56 -29.96 17.31
C ALA A 466 -0.67 -29.45 16.55
N ALA A 467 -1.11 -28.22 16.85
CA ALA A 467 -2.17 -27.52 16.13
C ALA A 467 -1.73 -26.81 14.83
N GLY A 468 -0.46 -26.96 14.42
CA GLY A 468 0.05 -26.42 13.16
C GLY A 468 0.62 -25.00 13.25
N ALA A 469 1.06 -24.57 14.43
CA ALA A 469 1.77 -23.30 14.58
C ALA A 469 3.08 -23.28 13.77
N ASN A 470 3.31 -22.18 13.05
CA ASN A 470 4.48 -22.00 12.19
C ASN A 470 5.73 -21.68 13.03
N LEU A 471 6.67 -22.62 13.06
CA LEU A 471 7.96 -22.49 13.77
C LEU A 471 8.93 -21.49 13.13
N ASN A 472 8.68 -21.07 11.89
CA ASN A 472 9.52 -20.16 11.11
C ASN A 472 8.90 -18.76 10.94
N ALA A 473 7.80 -18.47 11.66
CA ALA A 473 7.20 -17.14 11.61
C ALA A 473 8.17 -16.11 12.23
N ALA A 474 8.84 -15.30 11.43
CA ALA A 474 9.68 -14.23 11.97
C ALA A 474 8.83 -13.04 12.44
N ASP A 475 9.18 -12.51 13.61
CA ASP A 475 8.78 -11.18 14.06
C ASP A 475 9.60 -10.08 13.35
N VAL A 476 9.36 -8.83 13.74
CA VAL A 476 9.97 -7.65 13.14
C VAL A 476 11.46 -7.51 13.41
N ASP A 477 11.96 -8.15 14.46
CA ASP A 477 13.39 -8.19 14.78
C ASP A 477 14.06 -9.44 14.14
N GLY A 478 13.28 -10.26 13.43
CA GLY A 478 13.74 -11.50 12.80
C GLY A 478 13.79 -12.69 13.75
N THR A 479 13.27 -12.56 14.97
CA THR A 479 13.19 -13.66 15.93
C THR A 479 12.14 -14.67 15.46
N THR A 480 12.50 -15.95 15.46
CA THR A 480 11.55 -17.04 15.24
C THR A 480 11.04 -17.59 16.58
N PRO A 481 9.90 -18.30 16.63
CA PRO A 481 9.40 -18.87 17.86
C PRO A 481 10.40 -19.79 18.57
N VAL A 482 11.18 -20.57 17.82
CA VAL A 482 12.21 -21.46 18.41
C VAL A 482 13.35 -20.63 19.01
N ALA A 483 13.77 -19.55 18.36
CA ALA A 483 14.75 -18.62 18.93
C ALA A 483 14.21 -17.94 20.20
N ALA A 484 12.90 -17.68 20.27
CA ALA A 484 12.26 -17.03 21.41
C ALA A 484 12.34 -17.84 22.71
N ALA A 485 12.56 -19.16 22.64
CA ALA A 485 12.74 -20.02 23.81
C ALA A 485 13.95 -19.63 24.70
N PHE A 486 14.91 -18.88 24.15
CA PHE A 486 16.08 -18.42 24.88
C PHE A 486 15.91 -17.03 25.51
N PHE A 487 14.77 -16.37 25.35
CA PHE A 487 14.50 -15.09 26.00
C PHE A 487 13.82 -15.30 27.37
N ASP A 488 14.29 -14.56 28.38
CA ASP A 488 13.77 -14.60 29.74
C ASP A 488 12.39 -13.92 29.80
N GLY A 489 11.33 -14.73 29.66
CA GLY A 489 9.96 -14.26 29.68
C GLY A 489 9.61 -13.35 28.50
N TYR A 490 8.34 -12.99 28.41
CA TYR A 490 7.83 -12.14 27.34
C TYR A 490 7.67 -10.70 27.83
N ASN A 491 8.76 -9.94 27.89
CA ASN A 491 8.72 -8.53 28.33
C ASN A 491 9.21 -7.58 27.22
N LEU A 492 8.30 -7.26 26.30
CA LEU A 492 8.51 -6.33 25.19
C LEU A 492 8.68 -4.87 25.65
N ALA A 493 8.38 -4.53 26.91
CA ALA A 493 8.21 -3.15 27.35
C ALA A 493 9.49 -2.43 27.81
N ALA A 494 10.66 -3.09 27.88
CA ALA A 494 11.83 -2.55 28.58
C ALA A 494 13.16 -2.58 27.83
N GLY A 495 13.17 -2.57 26.49
CA GLY A 495 14.36 -2.22 25.70
C GLY A 495 15.61 -3.08 25.98
N GLY A 496 15.42 -4.35 26.33
CA GLY A 496 16.51 -5.27 26.59
C GLY A 496 15.97 -6.69 26.75
N HIS A 497 15.94 -7.44 25.65
CA HIS A 497 15.82 -8.89 25.73
C HIS A 497 16.92 -9.40 26.65
N ARG A 498 16.56 -10.20 27.65
CA ARG A 498 17.55 -10.95 28.44
C ARG A 498 17.59 -12.34 27.85
N VAL A 499 18.78 -12.80 27.49
CA VAL A 499 18.97 -14.16 27.00
C VAL A 499 19.34 -15.05 28.18
N SER A 500 18.72 -16.22 28.24
CA SER A 500 18.93 -17.25 29.24
C SER A 500 18.95 -18.61 28.54
N TRP A 501 19.97 -19.42 28.84
CA TRP A 501 20.08 -20.79 28.34
C TRP A 501 20.25 -21.74 29.52
N SER A 502 19.60 -22.89 29.40
CA SER A 502 19.76 -24.02 30.31
C SER A 502 19.74 -25.31 29.50
N ASP A 503 20.27 -26.40 30.06
CA ASP A 503 20.20 -27.74 29.46
C ASP A 503 18.80 -28.08 28.93
N ASN A 504 17.76 -27.75 29.68
CA ASN A 504 16.38 -28.05 29.30
C ASN A 504 15.93 -27.24 28.09
N VAL A 505 16.23 -25.94 28.05
CA VAL A 505 15.87 -25.05 26.92
C VAL A 505 16.68 -25.44 25.67
N ILE A 506 17.97 -25.75 25.82
CA ILE A 506 18.82 -26.21 24.71
C ILE A 506 18.27 -27.50 24.11
N ARG A 507 17.96 -28.51 24.93
CA ARG A 507 17.40 -29.79 24.45
C ARG A 507 16.03 -29.61 23.81
N PHE A 508 15.20 -28.74 24.40
CA PHE A 508 13.88 -28.43 23.86
C PHE A 508 13.98 -27.78 22.47
N ALA A 509 14.77 -26.72 22.32
CA ALA A 509 15.01 -26.08 21.02
C ALA A 509 15.63 -27.06 19.99
N ALA A 510 16.57 -27.90 20.43
CA ALA A 510 17.19 -28.93 19.59
C ALA A 510 16.16 -29.91 18.99
N SER A 511 15.09 -30.23 19.73
CA SER A 511 14.02 -31.12 19.25
C SER A 511 13.26 -30.59 18.02
N TYR A 512 13.43 -29.31 17.68
CA TYR A 512 12.78 -28.64 16.55
C TYR A 512 13.73 -28.23 15.42
N GLN A 513 15.03 -28.53 15.48
CA GLN A 513 15.98 -28.19 14.39
C GLN A 513 15.66 -28.86 13.04
N GLY A 514 14.94 -29.99 13.05
CA GLY A 514 14.46 -30.65 11.84
C GLY A 514 13.07 -30.20 11.37
N LYS A 515 12.42 -29.31 12.12
CA LYS A 515 11.05 -28.82 11.86
C LYS A 515 11.00 -27.29 11.67
N SER A 516 12.15 -26.64 11.80
CA SER A 516 12.32 -25.19 11.71
C SER A 516 13.66 -24.85 11.08
N ASP A 517 13.81 -23.60 10.65
CA ASP A 517 15.05 -23.09 10.06
C ASP A 517 16.05 -22.63 11.12
N PHE A 518 15.70 -22.76 12.41
CA PHE A 518 16.53 -22.34 13.54
C PHE A 518 17.77 -23.24 13.68
N THR A 519 18.93 -22.60 13.86
CA THR A 519 20.18 -23.27 14.25
C THR A 519 20.83 -22.56 15.43
N PHE A 520 21.61 -23.29 16.24
CA PHE A 520 22.39 -22.70 17.34
C PHE A 520 23.49 -21.72 16.88
N ASP A 521 23.74 -21.64 15.58
CA ASP A 521 24.66 -20.70 14.94
C ASP A 521 23.94 -19.47 14.35
N THR A 522 22.61 -19.45 14.35
CA THR A 522 21.81 -18.30 13.92
C THR A 522 21.98 -17.15 14.93
N PRO A 523 22.34 -15.93 14.50
CA PRO A 523 22.41 -14.78 15.39
C PRO A 523 21.06 -14.48 16.02
N LEU A 524 21.03 -14.24 17.33
CA LEU A 524 19.84 -13.73 18.01
C LEU A 524 19.66 -12.24 17.71
N ALA A 525 18.41 -11.87 17.43
CA ALA A 525 17.99 -10.49 17.24
C ALA A 525 18.37 -9.63 18.45
N GLY A 526 18.93 -8.43 18.21
CA GLY A 526 19.40 -7.51 19.25
C GLY A 526 20.77 -7.83 19.85
N PHE A 527 21.32 -9.04 19.66
CA PHE A 527 22.63 -9.44 20.19
C PHE A 527 23.73 -9.51 19.13
N GLY A 528 23.37 -9.78 17.87
CA GLY A 528 24.33 -10.00 16.78
C GLY A 528 25.23 -11.23 16.98
N LYS A 529 24.88 -12.09 17.94
CA LYS A 529 25.60 -13.31 18.32
C LYS A 529 24.64 -14.48 18.42
N SER A 530 25.13 -15.68 18.09
CA SER A 530 24.33 -16.90 18.23
C SER A 530 24.30 -17.40 19.68
N ILE A 531 23.34 -18.27 20.03
CA ILE A 531 23.32 -18.92 21.35
C ILE A 531 24.62 -19.65 21.62
N ARG A 532 25.18 -20.36 20.63
CA ARG A 532 26.45 -21.05 20.77
C ARG A 532 27.60 -20.10 21.13
N GLN A 533 27.66 -18.93 20.49
CA GLN A 533 28.65 -17.90 20.80
C GLN A 533 28.46 -17.33 22.21
N LEU A 534 27.22 -16.99 22.58
CA LEU A 534 26.91 -16.41 23.89
C LEU A 534 27.25 -17.37 25.04
N VAL A 535 26.99 -18.66 24.87
CA VAL A 535 27.36 -19.72 25.83
C VAL A 535 28.87 -19.79 26.04
N LEU A 536 29.64 -19.81 24.94
CA LEU A 536 31.11 -19.86 24.99
C LEU A 536 31.72 -18.63 25.63
N GLU A 537 31.23 -17.44 25.30
CA GLU A 537 31.73 -16.17 25.87
C GLU A 537 31.44 -16.03 27.36
N ASN A 538 30.37 -16.65 27.86
CA ASN A 538 30.08 -16.71 29.30
C ASN A 538 30.83 -17.84 30.03
N GLY A 539 31.68 -18.59 29.33
CA GLY A 539 32.50 -19.65 29.91
C GLY A 539 31.75 -20.93 30.27
N ASP A 540 30.53 -21.13 29.76
CA ASP A 540 29.72 -22.34 30.00
C ASP A 540 30.05 -23.43 28.97
N THR A 541 31.19 -24.09 29.18
CA THR A 541 31.68 -25.15 28.30
C THR A 541 30.77 -26.38 28.26
N ALA A 542 30.02 -26.65 29.32
CA ALA A 542 29.10 -27.79 29.38
C ALA A 542 27.92 -27.61 28.41
N SER A 543 27.28 -26.44 28.42
CA SER A 543 26.21 -26.10 27.48
C SER A 543 26.72 -26.06 26.03
N ALA A 544 27.95 -25.59 25.78
CA ALA A 544 28.54 -25.59 24.44
C ALA A 544 28.77 -27.02 23.91
N MET A 545 29.30 -27.92 24.75
CA MET A 545 29.47 -29.33 24.40
C MET A 545 28.12 -30.02 24.17
N LEU A 546 27.09 -29.66 24.95
CA LEU A 546 25.74 -30.15 24.75
C LEU A 546 25.21 -29.75 23.37
N ILE A 547 25.32 -28.47 22.99
CA ILE A 547 24.94 -27.99 21.67
C ILE A 547 25.66 -28.78 20.58
N ASP A 548 26.98 -28.96 20.69
CA ASP A 548 27.77 -29.70 19.69
C ASP A 548 27.30 -31.16 19.55
N SER A 549 26.96 -31.83 20.66
CA SER A 549 26.45 -33.20 20.65
C SER A 549 25.07 -33.33 19.97
N LEU A 550 24.21 -32.34 20.13
CA LEU A 550 22.86 -32.32 19.58
C LEU A 550 22.88 -31.97 18.09
N VAL A 551 23.76 -31.07 17.67
CA VAL A 551 23.94 -30.73 16.24
C VAL A 551 24.60 -31.88 15.48
N GLY A 552 25.53 -32.60 16.10
CA GLY A 552 26.23 -33.74 15.48
C GLY A 552 25.34 -34.97 15.22
N THR A 553 24.22 -35.10 15.93
CA THR A 553 23.28 -36.25 15.81
C THR A 553 22.13 -35.99 14.83
N ALA A 554 21.87 -34.75 14.44
CA ALA A 554 20.79 -34.38 13.50
C ALA A 554 21.12 -34.63 12.00
N LYS A 555 22.37 -34.98 11.68
CA LYS A 555 22.83 -35.34 10.31
C LYS A 555 22.93 -36.85 10.05
N GLY A 556 22.43 -37.69 10.96
CA GLY A 556 22.54 -39.16 10.92
C GLY A 556 21.31 -39.87 10.40
#